data_AF-A0A955MR87-F1
#
_entry.id   AF-A0A955MR87-F1
#
_cell.length_a   1.000
_cell.length_b   1.000
_cell.length_c   1.000
_cell.angle_alpha   90.00
_cell.angle_beta   90.00
_cell.angle_gamma   90.00
#
_symmetry.space_group_name_H-M   'P 1'
#
loop_
_entity.id
_entity.type
_entity.pdbx_description
1 polymer ?
#
loop_
_entity_poly.entity_id
_entity_poly.type
_entity_poly.pdbx_seq_one_letter_code
_entity_poly.pdbx_strand_id
1 'polypeptide(L)'
;MKRFLLVIMSIVLTTSSFGEAPPTRKSPVTDVYHGEEVVDPYRWLEGSDAPEIEEASEEASEELDAEVSKWIDAQNEYTRKVLDSLPGREKVADRIRELMEVGSIGAPTMRGNRYFYSKREGKQAQPILYYREGVKGEERLLIDPVEVDPEGLTSLDWKAPNEDGTLLAFGLSKAGDENSILYVMDVDSREWLADEIPGKVGGVDWLDGSHGFFYRCLEDVKNP
;
A
#
# COMPACT_ATOMS: atom_id res chain seq x y z
N MET A 1 64.20 3.04 29.99
CA MET A 1 62.94 2.44 30.51
C MET A 1 61.76 3.02 29.75
N LYS A 2 61.15 2.28 28.82
CA LYS A 2 59.84 2.60 28.24
C LYS A 2 59.02 1.31 28.26
N ARG A 3 57.97 1.26 29.07
CA ARG A 3 57.03 0.14 29.15
C ARG A 3 55.92 0.40 28.12
N PHE A 4 55.80 -0.46 27.12
CA PHE A 4 54.65 -0.48 26.23
C PHE A 4 53.56 -1.35 26.86
N LEU A 5 52.40 -0.76 27.12
CA LEU A 5 51.21 -1.48 27.58
C LEU A 5 50.43 -1.92 26.33
N LEU A 6 50.37 -3.23 26.08
CA LEU A 6 49.57 -3.81 25.01
C LEU A 6 48.14 -4.02 25.53
N VAL A 7 47.19 -3.20 25.07
CA VAL A 7 45.76 -3.39 25.37
C VAL A 7 45.18 -4.32 24.31
N ILE A 8 44.91 -5.57 24.70
CA ILE A 8 44.18 -6.53 23.88
C ILE A 8 42.69 -6.18 24.02
N MET A 9 42.14 -5.55 22.99
CA MET A 9 40.70 -5.31 22.88
C MET A 9 40.03 -6.59 22.39
N SER A 10 39.57 -7.43 23.31
CA SER A 10 38.73 -8.58 22.98
C SER A 10 37.39 -8.09 22.44
N ILE A 11 37.17 -8.24 21.15
CA ILE A 11 35.84 -8.13 20.54
C ILE A 11 35.07 -9.38 20.97
N VAL A 12 34.18 -9.23 21.95
CA VAL A 12 33.19 -10.25 22.27
C VAL A 12 32.11 -10.18 21.19
N LEU A 13 32.11 -11.13 20.25
CA LEU A 13 30.92 -11.39 19.42
C LEU A 13 29.87 -12.04 20.33
N THR A 14 28.97 -11.23 20.89
CA THR A 14 27.73 -11.75 21.46
C THR A 14 26.86 -12.23 20.31
N THR A 15 26.81 -13.55 20.12
CA THR A 15 25.76 -14.19 19.32
C THR A 15 24.45 -14.02 20.07
N SER A 16 23.64 -13.03 19.69
CA SER A 16 22.26 -12.93 20.16
C SER A 16 21.48 -14.13 19.65
N SER A 17 21.25 -15.10 20.52
CA SER A 17 20.26 -16.15 20.27
C SER A 17 18.89 -15.54 20.47
N PHE A 18 18.27 -15.12 19.37
CA PHE A 18 16.84 -14.90 19.36
C PHE A 18 16.18 -16.27 19.57
N GLY A 19 15.14 -16.36 20.41
CA GLY A 19 14.51 -17.64 20.74
C GLY A 19 14.03 -18.40 19.49
N GLU A 20 13.52 -19.61 19.66
CA GLU A 20 12.92 -20.35 18.54
C GLU A 20 11.73 -19.58 17.95
N ALA A 21 11.60 -19.63 16.62
CA ALA A 21 10.47 -19.06 15.91
C ALA A 21 9.17 -19.81 16.27
N PRO A 22 8.00 -19.17 16.15
CA PRO A 22 6.73 -19.84 16.40
C PRO A 22 6.58 -21.09 15.52
N PRO A 23 6.19 -22.23 16.10
CA PRO A 23 6.01 -23.45 15.33
C PRO A 23 4.88 -23.28 14.31
N THR A 24 5.06 -23.84 13.12
CA THR A 24 4.04 -23.85 12.07
C THR A 24 3.62 -25.29 11.81
N ARG A 25 2.34 -25.61 12.00
CA ARG A 25 1.83 -26.97 11.76
C ARG A 25 1.94 -27.31 10.28
N LYS A 26 2.17 -28.60 10.00
CA LYS A 26 2.15 -29.14 8.64
C LYS A 26 0.84 -29.89 8.43
N SER A 27 0.14 -29.56 7.35
CA SER A 27 -1.07 -30.24 6.89
C SER A 27 -0.92 -30.48 5.38
N PRO A 28 -0.22 -31.56 4.97
CA PRO A 28 0.08 -31.82 3.57
C PRO A 28 -1.18 -31.94 2.70
N VAL A 29 -1.30 -31.03 1.73
CA VAL A 29 -2.21 -31.13 0.58
C VAL A 29 -1.36 -31.49 -0.64
N THR A 30 -1.86 -32.35 -1.53
CA THR A 30 -1.11 -32.78 -2.73
C THR A 30 -1.91 -32.47 -3.97
N ASP A 31 -1.35 -31.64 -4.84
CA ASP A 31 -1.88 -31.33 -6.16
C ASP A 31 -1.17 -32.18 -7.22
N VAL A 32 -1.84 -32.40 -8.35
CA VAL A 32 -1.26 -33.09 -9.50
C VAL A 32 -1.24 -32.15 -10.70
N TYR A 33 -0.05 -31.69 -11.08
CA TYR A 33 0.14 -30.81 -12.22
C TYR A 33 0.82 -31.58 -13.35
N HIS A 34 0.10 -31.77 -14.47
CA HIS A 34 0.61 -32.49 -15.65
C HIS A 34 1.14 -33.91 -15.35
N GLY A 35 0.57 -34.58 -14.33
CA GLY A 35 0.97 -35.92 -13.89
C GLY A 35 2.05 -35.94 -12.81
N GLU A 36 2.58 -34.79 -12.40
CA GLU A 36 3.56 -34.65 -11.32
C GLU A 36 2.87 -34.25 -10.00
N GLU A 37 3.21 -34.93 -8.91
CA GLU A 37 2.70 -34.64 -7.57
C GLU A 37 3.47 -33.45 -6.94
N VAL A 38 2.74 -32.46 -6.42
CA VAL A 38 3.28 -31.30 -5.69
C VAL A 38 2.63 -31.24 -4.32
N VAL A 39 3.43 -31.36 -3.26
CA VAL A 39 2.95 -31.35 -1.87
C VAL A 39 3.11 -29.97 -1.25
N ASP A 40 2.01 -29.38 -0.81
CA ASP A 40 1.98 -28.15 -0.03
C ASP A 40 1.57 -28.44 1.44
N PRO A 41 2.53 -28.47 2.38
CA PRO A 41 2.26 -28.70 3.79
C PRO A 41 1.67 -27.48 4.53
N TYR A 42 1.58 -26.33 3.88
CA TYR A 42 1.20 -25.08 4.52
C TYR A 42 -0.01 -24.40 3.87
N ARG A 43 -0.72 -25.12 2.98
CA ARG A 43 -1.91 -24.65 2.28
C ARG A 43 -2.94 -23.98 3.19
N TRP A 44 -3.10 -24.48 4.41
CA TRP A 44 -3.98 -23.92 5.42
C TRP A 44 -3.71 -22.44 5.76
N LEU A 45 -2.51 -21.91 5.48
CA LEU A 45 -2.19 -20.49 5.63
C LEU A 45 -2.80 -19.59 4.54
N GLU A 46 -3.36 -20.17 3.47
CA GLU A 46 -4.19 -19.44 2.50
C GLU A 46 -5.56 -19.05 3.10
N GLY A 47 -5.92 -19.59 4.28
CA GLY A 47 -7.18 -19.25 4.94
C GLY A 47 -8.40 -19.66 4.10
N SER A 48 -9.43 -18.82 4.10
CA SER A 48 -10.64 -19.01 3.29
C SER A 48 -10.43 -18.81 1.79
N ASP A 49 -9.25 -18.34 1.35
CA ASP A 49 -8.88 -18.24 -0.07
C ASP A 49 -8.32 -19.58 -0.63
N ALA A 50 -8.13 -20.59 0.22
CA ALA A 50 -7.68 -21.91 -0.22
C ALA A 50 -8.73 -22.59 -1.13
N PRO A 51 -8.35 -23.16 -2.30
CA PRO A 51 -9.29 -23.73 -3.26
C PRO A 51 -10.19 -24.84 -2.70
N GLU A 52 -9.67 -25.65 -1.76
CA GLU A 52 -10.43 -26.73 -1.13
C GLU A 52 -11.44 -26.24 -0.07
N ILE A 53 -11.40 -24.95 0.28
CA ILE A 53 -12.22 -24.31 1.31
C ILE A 53 -13.31 -23.42 0.71
N GLU A 54 -13.22 -23.07 -0.58
CA GLU A 54 -14.31 -22.39 -1.30
C GLU A 54 -15.65 -23.15 -1.22
N GLU A 55 -15.61 -24.48 -1.06
CA GLU A 55 -16.79 -25.34 -0.91
C GLU A 55 -17.16 -25.65 0.56
N ALA A 56 -16.40 -25.13 1.54
CA ALA A 56 -16.63 -25.36 2.96
C ALA A 56 -17.76 -24.47 3.52
N SER A 57 -18.31 -24.83 4.68
CA SER A 57 -19.29 -23.98 5.38
C SER A 57 -18.62 -22.70 5.87
N GLU A 58 -19.38 -21.59 5.91
CA GLU A 58 -18.92 -20.31 6.46
C GLU A 58 -18.20 -20.46 7.82
N GLU A 59 -18.76 -21.28 8.72
CA GLU A 59 -18.17 -21.59 10.03
C GLU A 59 -16.76 -22.19 9.94
N ALA A 60 -16.50 -23.07 8.96
CA ALA A 60 -15.20 -23.71 8.79
C ALA A 60 -14.16 -22.73 8.22
N SER A 61 -14.58 -21.86 7.30
CA SER A 61 -13.76 -20.77 6.76
C SER A 61 -13.38 -19.77 7.87
N GLU A 62 -14.34 -19.37 8.70
CA GLU A 62 -14.11 -18.48 9.84
C GLU A 62 -13.15 -19.08 10.88
N GLU A 63 -13.31 -20.37 11.20
CA GLU A 63 -12.39 -21.07 12.12
C GLU A 63 -10.96 -21.10 11.59
N LEU A 64 -10.79 -21.36 10.28
CA LEU A 64 -9.47 -21.39 9.68
C LEU A 64 -8.85 -19.99 9.62
N ASP A 65 -9.58 -18.97 9.20
CA ASP A 65 -9.07 -17.59 9.18
C ASP A 65 -8.67 -17.13 10.59
N ALA A 66 -9.42 -17.53 11.61
CA ALA A 66 -9.05 -17.29 13.00
C ALA A 66 -7.77 -18.02 13.41
N GLU A 67 -7.50 -19.22 12.87
CA GLU A 67 -6.24 -19.92 13.05
C GLU A 67 -5.08 -19.20 12.34
N VAL A 68 -5.26 -18.80 11.08
CA VAL A 68 -4.27 -18.03 10.31
C VAL A 68 -3.94 -16.72 11.03
N SER A 69 -4.95 -16.00 11.51
CA SER A 69 -4.76 -14.76 12.28
C SER A 69 -3.89 -14.99 13.52
N LYS A 70 -4.13 -16.07 14.29
CA LYS A 70 -3.30 -16.40 15.47
C LYS A 70 -1.87 -16.71 15.07
N TRP A 71 -1.66 -17.37 13.93
CA TRP A 71 -0.32 -17.63 13.41
C TRP A 71 0.38 -16.32 13.01
N ILE A 72 -0.31 -15.41 12.32
CA ILE A 72 0.20 -14.09 11.94
C ILE A 72 0.62 -13.30 13.19
N ASP A 73 -0.23 -13.28 14.23
CA ASP A 73 0.06 -12.58 15.49
C ASP A 73 1.32 -13.14 16.16
N ALA A 74 1.47 -14.47 16.21
CA ALA A 74 2.64 -15.11 16.80
C ALA A 74 3.93 -14.77 16.02
N GLN A 75 3.88 -14.77 14.68
CA GLN A 75 5.02 -14.38 13.84
C GLN A 75 5.37 -12.90 13.99
N ASN A 76 4.37 -12.03 14.07
CA ASN A 76 4.54 -10.61 14.31
C ASN A 76 5.18 -10.36 15.68
N GLU A 77 4.68 -10.99 16.75
CA GLU A 77 5.24 -10.88 18.11
C GLU A 77 6.70 -11.32 18.13
N TYR A 78 7.01 -12.48 17.55
CA TYR A 78 8.39 -12.96 17.44
C TYR A 78 9.27 -11.96 16.70
N THR A 79 8.82 -11.48 15.54
CA THR A 79 9.55 -10.51 14.73
C THR A 79 9.79 -9.21 15.50
N ARG A 80 8.79 -8.69 16.20
CA ARG A 80 8.93 -7.48 17.03
C ARG A 80 9.92 -7.69 18.16
N LYS A 81 9.87 -8.83 18.86
CA LYS A 81 10.85 -9.18 19.90
C LYS A 81 12.28 -9.15 19.37
N VAL A 82 12.51 -9.69 18.17
CA VAL A 82 13.83 -9.65 17.52
C VAL A 82 14.21 -8.22 17.16
N LEU A 83 13.41 -7.55 16.33
CA LEU A 83 13.75 -6.24 15.77
C LEU A 83 13.88 -5.15 16.85
N ASP A 84 12.97 -5.12 17.83
CA ASP A 84 12.96 -4.09 18.88
C ASP A 84 14.13 -4.23 19.85
N SER A 85 14.75 -5.42 19.93
CA SER A 85 15.95 -5.63 20.73
C SER A 85 17.25 -5.22 20.03
N LEU A 86 17.22 -4.88 18.73
CA LEU A 86 18.42 -4.57 17.97
C LEU A 86 19.03 -3.23 18.40
N PRO A 87 20.32 -3.21 18.81
CA PRO A 87 20.97 -1.98 19.23
C PRO A 87 21.08 -1.01 18.04
N GLY A 88 20.65 0.23 18.26
CA GLY A 88 20.70 1.28 17.23
C GLY A 88 19.50 1.33 16.28
N ARG A 89 18.49 0.44 16.42
CA ARG A 89 17.26 0.50 15.61
C ARG A 89 16.60 1.87 15.64
N GLU A 90 16.42 2.46 16.83
CA GLU A 90 15.83 3.80 16.96
C GLU A 90 16.65 4.86 16.24
N LYS A 91 17.99 4.84 16.39
CA LYS A 91 18.88 5.78 15.71
C LYS A 91 18.77 5.69 14.18
N VAL A 92 18.67 4.48 13.64
CA VAL A 92 18.46 4.27 12.20
C VAL A 92 17.08 4.77 11.79
N ALA A 93 16.04 4.44 12.54
CA ALA A 93 14.67 4.87 12.26
C ALA A 93 14.55 6.40 12.29
N ASP A 94 15.18 7.08 13.25
CA ASP A 94 15.22 8.54 13.35
C ASP A 94 15.93 9.16 12.15
N ARG A 95 17.08 8.60 11.74
CA ARG A 95 17.81 9.09 10.58
C ARG A 95 17.02 8.89 9.28
N ILE A 96 16.34 7.76 9.12
CA ILE A 96 15.47 7.51 7.98
C ILE A 96 14.31 8.52 7.98
N ARG A 97 13.66 8.75 9.13
CA ARG A 97 12.57 9.74 9.25
C ARG A 97 13.01 11.12 8.81
N GLU A 98 14.16 11.60 9.30
CA GLU A 98 14.71 12.90 8.91
C GLU A 98 14.94 12.99 7.39
N LEU A 99 15.46 11.93 6.76
CA LEU A 99 15.71 11.88 5.33
C LEU A 99 14.42 11.78 4.50
N MET A 100 13.39 11.12 5.04
CA MET A 100 12.09 10.95 4.38
C MET A 100 11.18 12.18 4.55
N GLU A 101 11.40 13.03 5.54
CA GLU A 101 10.61 14.26 5.74
C GLU A 101 10.92 15.36 4.71
N VAL A 102 11.84 15.11 3.77
CA VAL A 102 12.07 16.00 2.63
C VAL A 102 10.84 15.98 1.72
N GLY A 103 10.33 17.17 1.40
CA GLY A 103 9.17 17.31 0.54
C GLY A 103 9.44 16.85 -0.91
N SER A 104 8.39 16.43 -1.59
CA SER A 104 8.42 16.00 -2.99
C SER A 104 7.30 16.65 -3.78
N ILE A 105 7.57 16.89 -5.07
CA ILE A 105 6.59 17.32 -6.05
C ILE A 105 6.66 16.37 -7.25
N GLY A 106 5.51 15.82 -7.63
CA GLY A 106 5.38 14.98 -8.82
C GLY A 106 5.44 15.81 -10.09
N ALA A 107 5.81 15.16 -11.20
CA ALA A 107 5.74 15.80 -12.51
C ALA A 107 4.29 16.22 -12.81
N PRO A 108 4.06 17.46 -13.29
CA PRO A 108 2.72 17.93 -13.56
C PRO A 108 2.15 17.29 -14.83
N THR A 109 0.86 16.96 -14.79
CA THR A 109 0.05 16.69 -15.99
C THR A 109 -0.55 18.02 -16.46
N MET A 110 -0.34 18.36 -17.73
CA MET A 110 -0.85 19.60 -18.32
C MET A 110 -2.12 19.33 -19.12
N ARG A 111 -3.14 20.15 -18.90
CA ARG A 111 -4.40 20.20 -19.67
C ARG A 111 -4.81 21.65 -19.83
N GLY A 112 -4.87 22.15 -21.06
CA GLY A 112 -4.98 23.58 -21.33
C GLY A 112 -3.90 24.40 -20.60
N ASN A 113 -4.32 25.40 -19.80
CA ASN A 113 -3.43 26.20 -18.96
C ASN A 113 -3.30 25.66 -17.51
N ARG A 114 -3.87 24.49 -17.21
CA ARG A 114 -3.89 23.90 -15.86
C ARG A 114 -2.78 22.86 -15.71
N TYR A 115 -2.13 22.88 -14.55
CA TYR A 115 -1.05 21.97 -14.16
C TYR A 115 -1.50 21.19 -12.94
N PHE A 116 -1.71 19.88 -13.09
CA PHE A 116 -2.14 18.98 -12.03
C PHE A 116 -0.94 18.21 -11.49
N TYR A 117 -0.67 18.28 -10.19
CA TYR A 117 0.50 17.64 -9.60
C TYR A 117 0.24 17.24 -8.16
N SER A 118 0.91 16.16 -7.76
CA SER A 118 0.88 15.69 -6.39
C SER A 118 2.07 16.29 -5.64
N LYS A 119 1.86 16.68 -4.39
CA LYS A 119 2.88 17.30 -3.54
C LYS A 119 2.78 16.72 -2.14
N ARG A 120 3.93 16.38 -1.55
CA ARG A 120 4.03 15.90 -0.17
C ARG A 120 5.06 16.73 0.55
N GLU A 121 4.73 17.23 1.73
CA GLU A 121 5.62 18.02 2.57
C GLU A 121 5.81 17.33 3.93
N GLY A 122 7.04 17.36 4.45
CA GLY A 122 7.33 16.96 5.83
C GLY A 122 6.81 15.57 6.17
N LYS A 123 5.94 15.55 7.18
CA LYS A 123 5.37 14.34 7.81
C LYS A 123 4.02 13.91 7.22
N GLN A 124 3.58 14.52 6.11
CA GLN A 124 2.36 14.08 5.44
C GLN A 124 2.49 12.61 5.04
N ALA A 125 1.49 11.82 5.43
CA ALA A 125 1.43 10.38 5.20
C ALA A 125 1.24 10.06 3.71
N GLN A 126 0.41 10.84 3.03
CA GLN A 126 0.11 10.70 1.60
C GLN A 126 0.39 12.03 0.87
N PRO A 127 0.76 11.98 -0.42
CA PRO A 127 0.82 13.18 -1.24
C PRO A 127 -0.58 13.73 -1.50
N ILE A 128 -0.70 15.06 -1.46
CA ILE A 128 -1.94 15.78 -1.74
C ILE A 128 -1.95 16.17 -3.22
N LEU A 129 -3.12 16.09 -3.86
CA LEU A 129 -3.31 16.53 -5.24
C LEU A 129 -3.71 18.00 -5.30
N TYR A 130 -2.97 18.75 -6.11
CA TYR A 130 -3.22 20.15 -6.40
C TYR A 130 -3.36 20.38 -7.90
N TYR A 131 -3.93 21.53 -8.25
CA TYR A 131 -3.73 22.16 -9.54
C TYR A 131 -3.33 23.64 -9.41
N ARG A 132 -2.83 24.21 -10.50
CA ARG A 132 -2.66 25.66 -10.66
C ARG A 132 -2.85 26.07 -12.10
N GLU A 133 -3.16 27.35 -12.32
CA GLU A 133 -3.28 27.94 -13.66
C GLU A 133 -1.99 28.66 -14.05
N GLY A 134 -1.29 28.15 -15.06
CA GLY A 134 0.03 28.65 -15.46
C GLY A 134 1.15 28.21 -14.50
N VAL A 135 2.39 28.31 -14.97
CA VAL A 135 3.58 27.89 -14.21
C VAL A 135 3.79 28.69 -12.93
N LYS A 136 3.28 29.93 -12.88
CA LYS A 136 3.37 30.85 -11.73
C LYS A 136 2.02 31.06 -11.03
N GLY A 137 1.01 30.27 -11.37
CA GLY A 137 -0.30 30.36 -10.74
C GLY A 137 -0.27 29.98 -9.27
N GLU A 138 -1.29 30.42 -8.54
CA GLU A 138 -1.53 29.98 -7.17
C GLU A 138 -1.93 28.50 -7.14
N GLU A 139 -1.38 27.78 -6.17
CA GLU A 139 -1.69 26.37 -5.90
C GLU A 139 -3.09 26.25 -5.30
N ARG A 140 -3.89 25.34 -5.83
CA ARG A 140 -5.26 25.05 -5.40
C ARG A 140 -5.41 23.57 -5.09
N LEU A 141 -5.92 23.27 -3.89
CA LEU A 141 -6.15 21.92 -3.40
C LEU A 141 -7.28 21.24 -4.19
N LEU A 142 -7.09 19.98 -4.56
CA LEU A 142 -8.14 19.11 -5.12
C LEU A 142 -8.47 17.97 -4.17
N ILE A 143 -7.48 17.15 -3.82
CA ILE A 143 -7.69 15.95 -3.02
C ILE A 143 -6.60 15.86 -1.96
N ASP A 144 -7.01 15.97 -0.70
CA ASP A 144 -6.22 15.55 0.45
C ASP A 144 -6.76 14.20 0.94
N PRO A 145 -6.01 13.10 0.80
CA PRO A 145 -6.45 11.79 1.28
C PRO A 145 -6.80 11.75 2.77
N VAL A 146 -6.20 12.62 3.60
CA VAL A 146 -6.52 12.72 5.03
C VAL A 146 -7.86 13.43 5.28
N GLU A 147 -8.26 14.37 4.41
CA GLU A 147 -9.60 14.96 4.47
C GLU A 147 -10.69 13.94 4.07
N VAL A 148 -10.37 13.03 3.14
CA VAL A 148 -11.28 11.97 2.69
C VAL A 148 -11.42 10.89 3.78
N ASP A 149 -10.30 10.47 4.36
CA ASP A 149 -10.25 9.44 5.38
C ASP A 149 -9.27 9.83 6.51
N PRO A 150 -9.80 10.33 7.64
CA PRO A 150 -8.99 10.72 8.79
C PRO A 150 -8.18 9.58 9.42
N GLU A 151 -8.51 8.31 9.14
CA GLU A 151 -7.73 7.15 9.59
C GLU A 151 -6.41 7.01 8.81
N GLY A 152 -6.28 7.72 7.68
CA GLY A 152 -5.08 7.72 6.85
C GLY A 152 -4.90 6.42 6.05
N LEU A 153 -5.96 5.63 5.90
CA LEU A 153 -5.94 4.37 5.16
C LEU A 153 -6.25 4.54 3.68
N THR A 154 -6.78 5.69 3.28
CA THR A 154 -7.09 5.97 1.88
C THR A 154 -5.89 6.59 1.15
N SER A 155 -5.62 6.11 -0.06
CA SER A 155 -4.59 6.64 -0.96
C SER A 155 -5.17 7.04 -2.31
N LEU A 156 -4.57 8.06 -2.93
CA LEU A 156 -4.82 8.42 -4.32
C LEU A 156 -3.94 7.56 -5.23
N ASP A 157 -4.58 6.69 -6.02
CA ASP A 157 -3.87 5.73 -6.88
C ASP A 157 -3.43 6.37 -8.20
N TRP A 158 -4.36 7.10 -8.83
CA TRP A 158 -4.14 7.73 -10.12
C TRP A 158 -5.05 8.94 -10.32
N LYS A 159 -4.70 9.76 -11.31
CA LYS A 159 -5.43 10.96 -11.72
C LYS A 159 -5.46 11.07 -13.24
N ALA A 160 -6.60 11.46 -13.77
CA ALA A 160 -6.83 11.64 -15.20
C ALA A 160 -7.69 12.90 -15.41
N PRO A 161 -7.07 14.09 -15.51
CA PRO A 161 -7.81 15.29 -15.91
C PRO A 161 -8.21 15.19 -17.38
N ASN A 162 -9.41 15.66 -17.70
CA ASN A 162 -9.92 15.74 -19.08
C ASN A 162 -9.14 16.75 -19.93
N GLU A 163 -9.42 16.83 -21.23
CA GLU A 163 -8.59 17.59 -22.18
C GLU A 163 -8.42 19.07 -21.83
N ASP A 164 -9.49 19.72 -21.35
CA ASP A 164 -9.50 21.13 -20.97
C ASP A 164 -9.16 21.37 -19.48
N GLY A 165 -9.10 20.32 -18.67
CA GLY A 165 -8.78 20.37 -17.25
C GLY A 165 -9.91 20.89 -16.36
N THR A 166 -11.17 20.82 -16.82
CA THR A 166 -12.36 21.19 -16.03
C THR A 166 -12.89 20.03 -15.20
N LEU A 167 -12.68 18.79 -15.64
CA LEU A 167 -13.05 17.58 -14.92
C LEU A 167 -11.82 16.75 -14.56
N LEU A 168 -11.90 16.06 -13.43
CA LEU A 168 -10.88 15.14 -12.97
C LEU A 168 -11.52 13.79 -12.64
N ALA A 169 -11.12 12.75 -13.36
CA ALA A 169 -11.32 11.37 -12.91
C ALA A 169 -10.12 10.98 -12.02
N PHE A 170 -10.38 10.28 -10.93
CA PHE A 170 -9.35 9.85 -10.00
C PHE A 170 -9.73 8.54 -9.32
N GLY A 171 -8.72 7.78 -8.91
CA GLY A 171 -8.88 6.50 -8.24
C GLY A 171 -8.45 6.57 -6.79
N LEU A 172 -9.28 6.04 -5.89
CA LEU A 172 -8.93 5.87 -4.48
C LEU A 172 -8.97 4.39 -4.09
N SER A 173 -7.98 3.96 -3.32
CA SER A 173 -7.94 2.63 -2.67
C SER A 173 -7.86 2.80 -1.16
N LYS A 174 -8.28 1.77 -0.41
CA LYS A 174 -8.27 1.79 1.06
C LYS A 174 -7.42 0.65 1.61
N ALA A 175 -6.68 0.95 2.68
CA ALA A 175 -5.82 0.02 3.40
C ALA A 175 -4.81 -0.72 2.49
N GLY A 176 -4.45 -0.14 1.34
CA GLY A 176 -3.52 -0.74 0.40
C GLY A 176 -4.06 -1.96 -0.34
N ASP A 177 -5.38 -2.14 -0.43
CA ASP A 177 -6.01 -3.23 -1.19
C ASP A 177 -5.81 -3.15 -2.71
N GLU A 178 -5.32 -2.00 -3.20
CA GLU A 178 -5.14 -1.67 -4.61
C GLU A 178 -6.43 -1.79 -5.45
N ASN A 179 -7.60 -1.84 -4.81
CA ASN A 179 -8.90 -1.98 -5.46
C ASN A 179 -9.51 -0.61 -5.73
N SER A 180 -8.84 0.14 -6.61
CA SER A 180 -9.20 1.50 -6.93
C SER A 180 -10.68 1.66 -7.31
N ILE A 181 -11.38 2.54 -6.60
CA ILE A 181 -12.72 3.04 -6.95
C ILE A 181 -12.52 4.35 -7.70
N LEU A 182 -13.07 4.43 -8.91
CA LEU A 182 -13.06 5.64 -9.72
C LEU A 182 -14.16 6.60 -9.24
N TYR A 183 -13.76 7.85 -9.08
CA TYR A 183 -14.63 9.00 -8.86
C TYR A 183 -14.37 10.08 -9.92
N VAL A 184 -15.33 10.98 -10.09
CA VAL A 184 -15.18 12.16 -10.95
C VAL A 184 -15.46 13.43 -10.15
N MET A 185 -14.71 14.49 -10.40
CA MET A 185 -14.84 15.79 -9.73
C MET A 185 -14.82 16.93 -10.75
N ASP A 186 -15.60 17.98 -10.48
CA ASP A 186 -15.43 19.31 -11.09
C ASP A 186 -14.24 20.05 -10.44
N VAL A 187 -13.26 20.44 -11.24
CA VAL A 187 -11.98 20.99 -10.77
C VAL A 187 -12.13 22.40 -10.16
N ASP A 188 -13.11 23.17 -10.61
CA ASP A 188 -13.29 24.55 -10.19
C ASP A 188 -14.07 24.65 -8.88
N SER A 189 -15.15 23.89 -8.75
CA SER A 189 -15.97 23.84 -7.53
C SER A 189 -15.41 22.85 -6.50
N ARG A 190 -14.58 21.89 -6.94
CA ARG A 190 -14.09 20.77 -6.13
C ARG A 190 -15.20 19.80 -5.69
N GLU A 191 -16.35 19.87 -6.36
CA GLU A 191 -17.50 19.01 -6.12
C GLU A 191 -17.30 17.64 -6.76
N TRP A 192 -17.56 16.59 -5.99
CA TRP A 192 -17.56 15.22 -6.48
C TRP A 192 -18.88 14.98 -7.23
N LEU A 193 -18.79 14.49 -8.46
CA LEU A 193 -19.95 14.12 -9.26
C LEU A 193 -20.50 12.77 -8.78
N ALA A 194 -21.65 12.37 -9.33
CA ALA A 194 -22.38 11.18 -8.88
C ALA A 194 -21.71 9.84 -9.26
N ASP A 195 -20.74 9.85 -10.17
CA ASP A 195 -20.07 8.65 -10.65
C ASP A 195 -19.14 8.05 -9.59
N GLU A 196 -19.44 6.81 -9.21
CA GLU A 196 -18.63 5.96 -8.34
C GLU A 196 -18.56 4.57 -8.97
N ILE A 197 -17.38 4.18 -9.47
CA ILE A 197 -17.20 2.95 -10.25
C ILE A 197 -16.17 2.06 -9.54
N PRO A 198 -16.57 0.95 -8.91
CA PRO A 198 -15.66 0.01 -8.27
C PRO A 198 -15.05 -0.97 -9.28
N GLY A 199 -14.16 -1.84 -8.79
CA GLY A 199 -13.62 -2.95 -9.59
C GLY A 199 -12.18 -2.74 -10.06
N LYS A 200 -11.29 -2.27 -9.17
CA LYS A 200 -9.87 -2.03 -9.48
C LYS A 200 -9.68 -1.19 -10.74
N VAL A 201 -10.40 -0.06 -10.77
CA VAL A 201 -10.52 0.75 -11.98
C VAL A 201 -9.18 1.41 -12.32
N GLY A 202 -8.84 1.46 -13.61
CA GLY A 202 -7.68 2.20 -14.10
C GLY A 202 -7.67 2.37 -15.61
N GLY A 203 -6.64 3.05 -16.13
CA GLY A 203 -6.53 3.35 -17.56
C GLY A 203 -7.70 4.20 -18.07
N VAL A 204 -7.96 5.33 -17.38
CA VAL A 204 -9.02 6.26 -17.77
C VAL A 204 -8.55 7.15 -18.91
N ASP A 205 -9.28 7.10 -20.02
CA ASP A 205 -9.02 7.90 -21.21
C ASP A 205 -10.28 8.67 -21.60
N TRP A 206 -10.20 10.00 -21.50
CA TRP A 206 -11.31 10.89 -21.83
C TRP A 206 -11.56 10.94 -23.33
N LEU A 207 -12.84 10.99 -23.71
CA LEU A 207 -13.28 11.27 -25.07
C LEU A 207 -13.11 12.76 -25.40
N ASP A 208 -12.90 13.06 -26.68
CA ASP A 208 -12.88 14.42 -27.20
C ASP A 208 -14.11 15.22 -26.73
N GLY A 209 -13.90 16.46 -26.31
CA GLY A 209 -14.98 17.31 -25.80
C GLY A 209 -15.56 16.86 -24.45
N SER A 210 -14.90 15.94 -23.75
CA SER A 210 -15.14 15.61 -22.33
C SER A 210 -16.54 15.09 -22.00
N HIS A 211 -17.23 14.49 -22.97
CA HIS A 211 -18.59 13.98 -22.80
C HIS A 211 -18.65 12.53 -22.25
N GLY A 212 -17.49 11.92 -22.02
CA GLY A 212 -17.34 10.58 -21.45
C GLY A 212 -15.87 10.15 -21.42
N PHE A 213 -15.62 8.93 -20.95
CA PHE A 213 -14.30 8.32 -20.89
C PHE A 213 -14.39 6.79 -21.01
N PHE A 214 -13.32 6.17 -21.48
CA PHE A 214 -13.09 4.72 -21.35
C PHE A 214 -12.34 4.44 -20.05
N TYR A 215 -12.53 3.25 -19.51
CA TYR A 215 -11.79 2.74 -18.36
C TYR A 215 -11.68 1.22 -18.44
N ARG A 216 -10.78 0.65 -17.64
CA ARG A 216 -10.69 -0.80 -17.41
C ARG A 216 -11.10 -1.09 -15.97
N CYS A 217 -11.83 -2.18 -15.77
CA CYS A 217 -12.17 -2.71 -14.45
C CYS A 217 -12.13 -4.23 -14.51
N LEU A 218 -11.99 -4.85 -13.34
CA LEU A 218 -12.17 -6.29 -13.17
C LEU A 218 -13.66 -6.63 -13.08
N GLU A 219 -14.04 -7.79 -13.62
CA GLU A 219 -15.37 -8.37 -13.42
C GLU A 219 -15.51 -8.91 -11.99
N ASP A 220 -14.48 -9.59 -11.51
CA ASP A 220 -14.35 -10.04 -10.12
C ASP A 220 -12.99 -9.59 -9.55
N VAL A 221 -13.04 -8.82 -8.48
CA VAL A 221 -11.85 -8.30 -7.81
C VAL A 221 -11.08 -9.39 -7.06
N LYS A 222 -11.75 -10.48 -6.67
CA LYS A 222 -11.13 -11.61 -6.00
C LYS A 222 -10.43 -12.56 -6.96
N ASN A 223 -10.67 -12.43 -8.26
CA ASN A 223 -10.05 -13.22 -9.31
C ASN A 223 -9.48 -12.30 -10.42
N PRO A 224 -8.41 -11.54 -10.11
CA PRO A 224 -7.90 -10.46 -10.95
C PRO A 224 -7.11 -10.89 -12.19
#